data_AF-A0A291B5P7-F1
#
_entry.id   AF-A0A291B5P7-F1
#
_cell.length_a   1.000
_cell.length_b   1.000
_cell.length_c   1.000
_cell.angle_alpha   90.00
_cell.angle_beta   90.00
_cell.angle_gamma   90.00
#
_symmetry.space_group_name_H-M   'P 1'
#
loop_
_entity.id
_entity.type
_entity.pdbx_description
1 polymer ?
#
loop_
_entity_poly.entity_id
_entity_poly.type
_entity_poly.pdbx_seq_one_letter_code
_entity_poly.pdbx_strand_id
1 'polypeptide(L)'
;MHQSFIYSMTRIRRGYVARKRRTKIRLFASSFRGAHSRLTRTITQQKIRALVSAHRDRDRQKRDFRRLWITRINAVIRENKVSYSYSRLIHDLYKRKLLLNRKILAQIAILNRNCLYMISNEIIKEGDCNESTGKFKRCSPENELREGIVEISMIKIEKRSSK
;
A
#
# COMPACT_ATOMS: atom_id res chain seq x y z
N MET A 1 54.22 -17.00 -61.28
CA MET A 1 53.46 -15.84 -60.77
C MET A 1 52.35 -16.34 -59.87
N HIS A 2 52.55 -16.35 -58.55
CA HIS A 2 51.47 -16.60 -57.60
C HIS A 2 51.48 -15.46 -56.58
N GLN A 3 50.60 -14.48 -56.80
CA GLN A 3 50.37 -13.38 -55.88
C GLN A 3 49.40 -13.88 -54.80
N SER A 4 49.92 -14.24 -53.63
CA SER A 4 49.09 -14.61 -52.49
C SER A 4 48.35 -13.36 -51.98
N PHE A 5 47.05 -13.27 -52.27
CA PHE A 5 46.17 -12.26 -51.69
C PHE A 5 45.98 -12.55 -50.19
N ILE A 6 46.68 -11.82 -49.33
CA ILE A 6 46.46 -11.84 -47.88
C ILE A 6 45.20 -11.01 -47.60
N TYR A 7 44.06 -11.67 -47.34
CA TYR A 7 42.88 -11.02 -46.75
C TYR A 7 43.25 -10.56 -45.33
N SER A 8 43.62 -9.28 -45.16
CA SER A 8 43.85 -8.72 -43.83
C SER A 8 42.50 -8.45 -43.15
N MET A 9 42.09 -9.30 -42.23
CA MET A 9 40.98 -9.01 -41.32
C MET A 9 41.38 -7.86 -40.38
N THR A 10 40.71 -6.71 -40.48
CA THR A 10 41.01 -5.52 -39.66
C THR A 10 40.67 -5.77 -38.18
N ARG A 11 41.67 -5.69 -37.30
CA ARG A 11 41.50 -5.89 -35.86
C ARG A 11 40.73 -4.73 -35.22
N ILE A 12 39.45 -4.95 -34.87
CA ILE A 12 38.64 -3.96 -34.15
C ILE A 12 39.00 -3.93 -32.67
N ARG A 13 39.42 -2.75 -32.17
CA ARG A 13 39.71 -2.55 -30.74
C ARG A 13 38.43 -2.25 -29.96
N ARG A 14 38.31 -2.87 -28.78
CA ARG A 14 37.18 -2.69 -27.84
C ARG A 14 36.93 -1.27 -27.29
N GLY A 15 37.90 -0.36 -27.42
CA GLY A 15 37.76 1.06 -27.08
C GLY A 15 37.24 1.37 -25.67
N TYR A 16 36.49 2.47 -25.54
CA TYR A 16 35.96 2.99 -24.27
C TYR A 16 34.69 2.27 -23.78
N VAL A 17 34.08 1.42 -24.62
CA VAL A 17 32.81 0.73 -24.33
C VAL A 17 32.89 -0.06 -23.01
N ALA A 18 34.00 -0.77 -22.80
CA ALA A 18 34.24 -1.51 -21.56
C ALA A 18 34.37 -0.60 -20.32
N ARG A 19 34.95 0.60 -20.48
CA ARG A 19 35.04 1.60 -19.40
C ARG A 19 33.66 2.16 -19.08
N LYS A 20 32.87 2.56 -20.09
CA LYS A 20 31.50 3.08 -19.93
C LYS A 20 30.59 2.10 -19.20
N ARG A 21 30.63 0.80 -19.54
CA ARG A 21 29.88 -0.25 -18.82
C ARG A 21 30.27 -0.35 -17.34
N ARG A 22 31.58 -0.32 -17.04
CA ARG A 22 32.09 -0.36 -15.65
C ARG A 22 31.72 0.88 -14.86
N THR A 23 31.78 2.07 -15.46
CA THR A 23 31.35 3.32 -14.82
C THR A 23 29.86 3.29 -14.48
N LYS A 24 28.99 2.82 -15.40
CA LYS A 24 27.55 2.65 -15.12
C LYS A 24 27.28 1.70 -13.95
N ILE A 25 28.02 0.59 -13.89
CA ILE A 25 27.90 -0.39 -12.79
C ILE A 25 28.42 0.19 -11.46
N ARG A 26 29.50 0.96 -11.50
CA ARG A 26 30.06 1.63 -10.32
C ARG A 26 29.13 2.72 -9.76
N LEU A 27 28.46 3.48 -10.63
CA LEU A 27 27.47 4.49 -10.21
C LEU A 27 26.34 3.87 -9.40
N PHE A 28 25.89 2.66 -9.74
CA PHE A 28 24.89 1.94 -8.97
C PHE A 28 25.37 1.54 -7.55
N ALA A 29 26.67 1.31 -7.40
CA ALA A 29 27.28 0.80 -6.18
C ALA A 29 28.06 1.86 -5.38
N SER A 30 27.84 3.14 -5.65
CA SER A 30 28.58 4.25 -5.02
C SER A 30 28.47 4.24 -3.49
N SER A 31 27.30 3.89 -2.96
CA SER A 31 27.02 3.81 -1.52
C SER A 31 27.38 2.47 -0.88
N PHE A 32 27.94 1.52 -1.63
CA PHE A 32 28.28 0.21 -1.08
C PHE A 32 29.55 0.28 -0.22
N ARG A 33 29.53 -0.43 0.91
CA ARG A 33 30.63 -0.41 1.88
C ARG A 33 31.85 -1.20 1.38
N GLY A 34 33.05 -0.64 1.59
CA GLY A 34 34.32 -1.34 1.40
C GLY A 34 34.58 -1.81 -0.05
N ALA A 35 34.98 -3.07 -0.21
CA ALA A 35 35.33 -3.64 -1.52
C ALA A 35 34.15 -3.71 -2.51
N HIS A 36 32.92 -3.64 -2.01
CA HIS A 36 31.70 -3.74 -2.81
C HIS A 36 31.42 -2.52 -3.69
N SER A 37 32.08 -1.38 -3.47
CA SER A 37 32.01 -0.18 -4.32
C SER A 37 33.25 0.01 -5.22
N ARG A 38 34.34 -0.73 -4.95
CA ARG A 38 35.63 -0.55 -5.63
C ARG A 38 35.91 -1.63 -6.68
N LEU A 39 35.78 -2.91 -6.31
CA LEU A 39 36.17 -4.05 -7.15
C LEU A 39 35.07 -4.42 -8.16
N THR A 40 35.37 -4.40 -9.46
CA THR A 40 34.35 -4.57 -10.52
C THR A 40 33.65 -5.91 -10.49
N ARG A 41 34.37 -7.00 -10.19
CA ARG A 41 33.79 -8.37 -10.08
C ARG A 41 32.83 -8.46 -8.90
N THR A 42 33.23 -7.90 -7.77
CA THR A 42 32.40 -7.86 -6.56
C THR A 42 31.18 -6.98 -6.75
N ILE A 43 31.33 -5.79 -7.35
CA ILE A 43 30.21 -4.89 -7.65
C ILE A 43 29.16 -5.61 -8.51
N THR A 44 29.57 -6.35 -9.54
CA THR A 44 28.61 -7.06 -10.40
C THR A 44 27.78 -8.08 -9.64
N GLN A 45 28.40 -8.83 -8.73
CA GLN A 45 27.68 -9.79 -7.89
C GLN A 45 26.72 -9.08 -6.92
N GLN A 46 27.17 -8.00 -6.28
CA GLN A 46 26.34 -7.22 -5.35
C GLN A 46 25.18 -6.54 -6.03
N LYS A 47 25.40 -5.98 -7.23
CA LYS A 47 24.34 -5.40 -8.05
C LYS A 47 23.22 -6.41 -8.31
N ILE A 48 23.57 -7.64 -8.70
CA ILE A 48 22.58 -8.70 -8.96
C ILE A 48 21.81 -9.02 -7.67
N ARG A 49 22.49 -9.22 -6.54
CA ARG A 49 21.87 -9.49 -5.24
C ARG A 49 20.93 -8.37 -4.77
N ALA A 50 21.34 -7.11 -4.95
CA ALA A 50 20.54 -5.95 -4.61
C ALA A 50 19.27 -5.87 -5.44
N LEU A 51 19.36 -6.12 -6.76
CA LEU A 51 18.20 -6.11 -7.64
C LEU A 51 17.21 -7.24 -7.34
N VAL A 52 17.71 -8.44 -7.06
CA VAL A 52 16.88 -9.58 -6.66
C VAL A 52 16.15 -9.30 -5.33
N SER A 53 16.87 -8.77 -4.35
CA SER A 53 16.28 -8.41 -3.06
C SER A 53 15.23 -7.31 -3.23
N ALA A 54 15.54 -6.25 -3.98
CA ALA A 54 14.60 -5.17 -4.26
C ALA A 54 13.32 -5.66 -4.96
N HIS A 55 13.42 -6.62 -5.88
CA HIS A 55 12.25 -7.21 -6.51
C HIS A 55 11.41 -8.02 -5.51
N ARG A 56 12.05 -8.94 -4.77
CA ARG A 56 11.40 -9.77 -3.75
C ARG A 56 10.71 -8.92 -2.68
N ASP A 57 11.38 -7.86 -2.23
CA ASP A 57 10.94 -7.08 -1.08
C ASP A 57 9.76 -6.15 -1.42
N ARG A 58 9.48 -5.87 -2.71
CA ARG A 58 8.24 -5.15 -3.11
C ARG A 58 6.97 -5.91 -2.71
N ASP A 59 6.98 -7.23 -2.85
CA ASP A 59 5.84 -8.06 -2.46
C ASP A 59 5.81 -8.32 -0.96
N ARG A 60 6.98 -8.44 -0.33
CA ARG A 60 7.10 -8.52 1.12
C ARG A 60 6.57 -7.26 1.81
N GLN A 61 6.90 -6.08 1.28
CA GLN A 61 6.47 -4.78 1.80
C GLN A 61 4.93 -4.67 1.88
N LYS A 62 4.20 -5.21 0.90
CA LYS A 62 2.72 -5.27 0.95
C LYS A 62 2.22 -6.10 2.13
N ARG A 63 2.88 -7.22 2.44
CA ARG A 63 2.55 -8.09 3.59
C ARG A 63 2.91 -7.41 4.91
N ASP A 64 4.07 -6.76 4.98
CA ASP A 64 4.55 -6.08 6.18
C ASP A 64 3.66 -4.88 6.53
N PHE A 65 3.22 -4.10 5.55
CA PHE A 65 2.25 -3.03 5.79
C PHE A 65 0.90 -3.56 6.27
N ARG A 66 0.40 -4.66 5.67
CA ARG A 66 -0.84 -5.28 6.14
C ARG A 66 -0.72 -5.76 7.59
N ARG A 67 0.41 -6.41 7.95
CA ARG A 67 0.71 -6.82 9.32
C ARG A 67 0.73 -5.62 10.26
N LEU A 68 1.44 -4.55 9.88
CA LEU A 68 1.52 -3.31 10.66
C LEU A 68 0.15 -2.69 10.91
N TRP A 69 -0.72 -2.61 9.89
CA TRP A 69 -2.07 -2.07 10.05
C TRP A 69 -2.91 -2.91 11.01
N ILE A 70 -2.84 -4.23 10.93
CA ILE A 70 -3.54 -5.13 11.87
C ILE A 70 -3.05 -4.89 13.30
N THR A 71 -1.72 -4.84 13.50
CA THR A 71 -1.13 -4.61 14.82
C THR A 71 -1.57 -3.27 15.41
N ARG A 72 -1.58 -2.20 14.59
CA ARG A 72 -2.04 -0.86 15.00
C ARG A 72 -3.50 -0.84 15.43
N ILE A 73 -4.38 -1.44 14.62
CA ILE A 73 -5.82 -1.52 14.93
C ILE A 73 -6.03 -2.32 16.22
N ASN A 74 -5.34 -3.45 16.36
CA ASN A 74 -5.44 -4.32 17.54
C ASN A 74 -4.96 -3.61 18.83
N ALA A 75 -3.93 -2.77 18.75
CA ALA A 75 -3.47 -1.98 19.90
C ALA A 75 -4.55 -0.99 20.37
N VAL A 76 -5.12 -0.18 19.47
CA VAL A 76 -6.14 0.83 19.82
C VAL A 76 -7.41 0.18 20.38
N ILE A 77 -7.82 -0.93 19.78
CA ILE A 77 -8.95 -1.73 20.26
C ILE A 77 -8.75 -2.18 21.72
N ARG A 78 -7.55 -2.66 22.07
CA ARG A 78 -7.24 -3.15 23.41
C ARG A 78 -7.28 -2.02 24.45
N GLU A 79 -6.90 -0.81 24.07
CA GLU A 79 -6.93 0.36 24.94
C GLU A 79 -8.36 0.82 25.25
N ASN A 80 -9.29 0.68 24.31
CA ASN A 80 -10.64 1.22 24.44
C ASN A 80 -11.59 0.42 25.36
N LYS A 81 -11.14 -0.66 26.02
CA LYS A 81 -11.84 -1.51 27.03
C LYS A 81 -13.22 -2.10 26.63
N VAL A 82 -13.85 -1.62 25.56
CA VAL A 82 -15.13 -2.08 25.05
C VAL A 82 -14.85 -3.23 24.08
N SER A 83 -15.26 -4.41 24.50
CA SER A 83 -14.90 -5.74 24.03
C SER A 83 -15.01 -6.02 22.53
N TYR A 84 -13.97 -5.76 21.73
CA TYR A 84 -13.96 -6.18 20.31
C TYR A 84 -12.59 -6.63 19.84
N SER A 85 -12.27 -7.93 19.92
CA SER A 85 -11.09 -8.46 19.20
C SER A 85 -11.10 -8.02 17.73
N TYR A 86 -9.92 -7.76 17.14
CA TYR A 86 -9.79 -7.33 15.74
C TYR A 86 -10.63 -8.18 14.76
N SER A 87 -10.68 -9.50 15.00
CA SER A 87 -11.50 -10.45 14.22
C SER A 87 -12.99 -10.12 14.26
N ARG A 88 -13.53 -9.78 15.43
CA ARG A 88 -14.95 -9.47 15.60
C ARG A 88 -15.31 -8.14 14.93
N LEU A 89 -14.49 -7.09 15.15
CA LEU A 89 -14.69 -5.81 14.48
C LEU A 89 -14.72 -5.96 12.95
N ILE A 90 -13.77 -6.70 12.39
CA ILE A 90 -13.72 -6.91 10.94
C ILE A 90 -14.91 -7.73 10.46
N HIS A 91 -15.28 -8.79 11.18
CA HIS A 91 -16.46 -9.60 10.86
C HIS A 91 -17.72 -8.73 10.79
N ASP A 92 -17.93 -7.87 11.79
CA ASP A 92 -19.12 -7.05 11.90
C ASP A 92 -19.15 -5.93 10.83
N LEU A 93 -17.98 -5.37 10.48
CA LEU A 93 -17.83 -4.47 9.33
C LEU A 93 -18.22 -5.15 8.01
N TYR A 94 -17.83 -6.42 7.81
CA TYR A 94 -18.22 -7.19 6.63
C TYR A 94 -19.71 -7.52 6.61
N LYS A 95 -20.30 -7.91 7.76
CA LYS A 95 -21.74 -8.17 7.89
C LYS A 95 -22.57 -6.95 7.48
N ARG A 96 -22.07 -5.76 7.82
CA ARG A 96 -22.69 -4.46 7.50
C ARG A 96 -22.32 -3.92 6.12
N LYS A 97 -21.58 -4.69 5.29
CA LYS A 97 -21.13 -4.31 3.95
C LYS A 97 -20.29 -3.03 3.90
N LEU A 98 -19.65 -2.65 5.00
CA LEU A 98 -18.72 -1.52 5.05
C LEU A 98 -17.37 -1.96 4.49
N LEU A 99 -17.09 -1.60 3.23
CA LEU A 99 -15.87 -1.98 2.50
C LEU A 99 -14.65 -1.14 2.90
N LEU A 100 -14.40 -0.99 4.21
CA LEU A 100 -13.26 -0.23 4.71
C LEU A 100 -11.95 -1.01 4.56
N ASN A 101 -10.97 -0.38 3.92
CA ASN A 101 -9.62 -0.93 3.85
C ASN A 101 -8.89 -0.79 5.20
N ARG A 102 -8.07 -1.78 5.55
CA ARG A 102 -7.31 -1.82 6.80
C ARG A 102 -6.31 -0.67 6.88
N LYS A 103 -5.82 -0.18 5.73
CA LYS A 103 -5.01 1.04 5.65
C LYS A 103 -5.75 2.23 6.26
N ILE A 104 -6.99 2.48 5.81
CA ILE A 104 -7.80 3.61 6.24
C ILE A 104 -8.17 3.45 7.72
N LEU A 105 -8.59 2.24 8.12
CA LEU A 105 -8.94 1.97 9.52
C LEU A 105 -7.75 2.20 10.47
N ALA A 106 -6.53 1.79 10.08
CA ALA A 106 -5.33 2.04 10.86
C ALA A 106 -4.94 3.52 10.92
N GLN A 107 -5.21 4.30 9.86
CA GLN A 107 -4.97 5.75 9.87
C GLN A 107 -5.97 6.48 10.77
N ILE A 108 -7.26 6.12 10.68
CA ILE A 108 -8.29 6.66 11.57
C ILE A 108 -7.96 6.35 13.03
N ALA A 109 -7.53 5.12 13.32
CA ALA A 109 -7.15 4.69 14.67
C ALA A 109 -6.00 5.53 15.27
N ILE A 110 -5.06 5.99 14.44
CA ILE A 110 -3.94 6.84 14.88
C ILE A 110 -4.38 8.30 15.01
N LEU A 111 -5.09 8.83 14.01
CA LEU A 111 -5.42 10.25 13.93
C LEU A 111 -6.52 10.65 14.93
N ASN A 112 -7.55 9.82 15.08
CA ASN A 112 -8.72 10.10 15.90
C ASN A 112 -9.15 8.86 16.68
N ARG A 113 -8.64 8.71 17.90
CA ARG A 113 -8.93 7.58 18.79
C ARG A 113 -10.43 7.42 19.07
N ASN A 114 -11.16 8.54 19.19
CA ASN A 114 -12.59 8.56 19.46
C ASN A 114 -13.44 8.09 18.28
N CYS A 115 -12.96 8.25 17.04
CA CYS A 115 -13.72 7.87 15.85
C CYS A 115 -13.96 6.36 15.80
N LEU A 116 -12.95 5.57 16.19
CA LEU A 116 -13.06 4.11 16.22
C LEU A 116 -14.07 3.62 17.25
N TYR A 117 -14.19 4.35 18.37
CA TYR A 117 -15.22 4.12 19.40
C TYR A 117 -16.64 4.41 18.90
N MET A 118 -16.82 5.51 18.16
CA MET A 118 -18.11 5.84 17.53
C MET A 118 -18.54 4.77 16.52
N ILE A 119 -17.60 4.33 15.67
CA ILE A 119 -17.84 3.25 14.70
C ILE A 119 -18.22 1.96 15.43
N SER A 120 -17.53 1.59 16.52
CA SER A 120 -17.90 0.39 17.27
C SER A 120 -19.28 0.50 17.91
N ASN A 121 -19.65 1.66 18.46
CA ASN A 121 -20.96 1.84 19.08
C ASN A 121 -22.09 1.76 18.04
N GLU A 122 -21.88 2.32 16.84
CA GLU A 122 -22.84 2.19 15.74
C GLU A 122 -22.99 0.73 15.30
N ILE A 123 -21.88 -0.02 15.35
CA ILE A 123 -21.85 -1.46 15.08
C ILE A 123 -22.57 -2.28 16.17
N ILE A 124 -22.68 -1.78 17.40
CA ILE A 124 -23.42 -2.45 18.48
C ILE A 124 -24.91 -2.16 18.36
N LYS A 125 -25.28 -0.89 18.15
CA LYS A 125 -26.67 -0.44 18.14
C LYS A 125 -27.56 -1.20 17.15
N GLU A 126 -27.09 -1.45 15.92
CA GLU A 126 -27.89 -2.25 14.97
C GLU A 126 -27.71 -3.78 15.09
N GLY A 127 -26.88 -4.26 16.02
CA GLY A 127 -26.79 -5.69 16.34
C GLY A 127 -28.05 -6.19 17.04
N ASP A 128 -28.58 -5.39 17.96
CA ASP A 128 -29.70 -5.74 18.83
C ASP A 128 -31.07 -5.71 18.10
N CYS A 129 -31.16 -5.11 16.90
CA CYS A 129 -32.41 -5.08 16.11
C CYS A 129 -32.56 -6.25 15.12
N ASN A 130 -31.59 -7.17 15.03
CA ASN A 130 -31.60 -8.27 14.06
C ASN A 130 -31.94 -9.66 14.64
N GLU A 131 -32.15 -9.79 15.95
CA GLU A 131 -32.61 -11.06 16.55
C GLU A 131 -34.14 -11.20 16.59
N SER A 132 -34.91 -10.11 16.34
CA SER A 132 -36.37 -10.13 16.42
C SER A 132 -37.10 -10.35 15.09
N THR A 133 -36.45 -10.28 13.92
CA THR A 133 -37.13 -10.53 12.63
C THR A 133 -36.26 -11.26 11.60
N GLY A 134 -36.48 -12.57 11.49
CA GLY A 134 -35.95 -13.37 10.38
C GLY A 134 -36.62 -13.03 9.04
N LYS A 135 -36.23 -11.93 8.39
CA LYS A 135 -36.49 -11.68 6.96
C LYS A 135 -35.35 -10.88 6.33
N PHE A 136 -34.62 -11.51 5.41
CA PHE A 136 -33.56 -10.90 4.61
C PHE A 136 -34.16 -9.92 3.58
N LYS A 137 -34.40 -8.66 3.95
CA LYS A 137 -34.68 -7.59 2.98
C LYS A 137 -33.37 -6.89 2.62
N ARG A 138 -33.05 -6.87 1.32
CA ARG A 138 -31.94 -6.10 0.75
C ARG A 138 -32.19 -4.61 0.95
N CYS A 139 -31.29 -3.92 1.65
CA CYS A 139 -31.16 -2.46 1.51
C CYS A 139 -30.02 -2.18 0.53
N SER A 140 -30.39 -1.61 -0.63
CA SER A 140 -29.45 -1.01 -1.57
C SER A 140 -28.95 0.31 -0.98
N PRO A 141 -27.65 0.65 -1.09
CA PRO A 141 -27.07 1.88 -0.56
C PRO A 141 -27.36 3.12 -1.44
N GLU A 142 -28.52 3.17 -2.08
CA GLU A 142 -28.83 4.21 -3.09
C GLU A 142 -29.62 5.41 -2.52
N ASN A 143 -30.14 5.31 -1.28
CA ASN A 143 -31.01 6.35 -0.73
C ASN A 143 -30.32 7.31 0.26
N GLU A 144 -29.19 6.95 0.87
CA GLU A 144 -28.52 7.84 1.85
C GLU A 144 -27.65 8.92 1.19
N LEU A 145 -27.15 8.68 -0.03
CA LEU A 145 -26.47 9.71 -0.81
C LEU A 145 -27.44 10.70 -1.47
N ARG A 146 -28.73 10.36 -1.59
CA ARG A 146 -29.77 11.28 -2.10
C ARG A 146 -30.22 12.27 -1.03
N GLU A 147 -30.41 11.82 0.21
CA GLU A 147 -30.78 12.68 1.34
C GLU A 147 -29.70 13.73 1.64
N GLY A 148 -28.42 13.32 1.71
CA GLY A 148 -27.32 14.24 2.00
C GLY A 148 -27.02 15.28 0.90
N ILE A 149 -27.33 14.98 -0.37
CA ILE A 149 -27.19 15.94 -1.49
C ILE A 149 -28.35 16.96 -1.49
N VAL A 150 -29.56 16.55 -1.09
CA VAL A 150 -30.72 17.44 -0.94
C VAL A 150 -30.52 18.42 0.24
N GLU A 151 -29.94 17.98 1.36
CA GLU A 151 -29.60 18.87 2.49
C GLU A 151 -28.55 19.92 2.14
N ILE A 152 -27.46 19.52 1.46
CA ILE A 152 -26.39 20.46 1.07
C ILE A 152 -26.88 21.48 0.02
N SER A 153 -27.84 21.11 -0.83
CA SER A 153 -28.42 22.01 -1.82
C SER A 153 -29.45 22.99 -1.21
N MET A 154 -30.25 22.59 -0.23
CA MET A 154 -31.17 23.50 0.48
C MET A 154 -30.43 24.57 1.30
N ILE A 155 -29.37 24.19 2.03
CA ILE A 155 -28.55 25.15 2.80
C ILE A 155 -27.92 26.23 1.89
N LYS A 156 -27.65 25.90 0.63
CA LYS A 156 -27.04 26.83 -0.35
C LYS A 156 -28.06 27.78 -1.00
N ILE A 157 -29.33 27.40 -1.07
CA ILE A 157 -30.44 28.24 -1.56
C ILE A 157 -30.86 29.25 -0.48
N GLU A 158 -30.95 28.81 0.78
CA GLU A 158 -31.38 29.66 1.89
C GLU A 158 -30.37 30.79 2.21
N LYS A 159 -29.06 30.51 2.06
CA LYS A 159 -28.01 31.53 2.17
C LYS A 159 -27.91 32.48 0.97
N ARG A 160 -28.60 32.21 -0.15
CA ARG A 160 -28.70 33.13 -1.30
C ARG A 160 -29.89 34.07 -1.21
N SER A 161 -30.93 33.74 -0.44
CA SER A 161 -32.14 34.55 -0.27
C SER A 161 -32.07 35.56 0.89
N SER A 162 -31.06 35.45 1.77
CA SER A 162 -30.87 36.34 2.93
C SER A 162 -29.83 37.45 2.69
N LYS A 163 -29.74 37.95 1.45
CA LYS A 163 -28.85 39.06 1.06
C LYS A 163 -29.60 40.07 0.21
#